data_AF-A0A0F0KWN1-F1
#
_entry.id   AF-A0A0F0KWN1-F1
#
_cell.length_a   1.000
_cell.length_b   1.000
_cell.length_c   1.000
_cell.angle_alpha   90.00
_cell.angle_beta   90.00
_cell.angle_gamma   90.00
#
_symmetry.space_group_name_H-M   'P 1'
#
loop_
_entity.id
_entity.type
_entity.pdbx_description
1 polymer ?
#
loop_
_entity_poly.entity_id
_entity_poly.type
_entity_poly.pdbx_seq_one_letter_code
_entity_poly.pdbx_strand_id
1 'polypeptide(L)'
;MAIDPEYLNHQFLYVPWVGDGTIDTVEGGKAIGLYVAQHFKVRPTILTVQKQNANYHREFDKLNVVTERSGFIGENGVVIAWCPTRKVMQKLYDRKNIVVMVEWPSDRFDAWARLVGAYNVVTGEIMSTGLDEAAMKALEGIVWEGYNGWSRETDRILTLARLRELDEAGGYDRNIVLQYAAMKRSLTGIDRLEKILNQFEAGRRAVA
;
A
#
# COMPACT_ATOMS: atom_id res chain seq x y z
N MET A 1 -3.10 19.82 -10.46
CA MET A 1 -3.76 19.60 -9.16
C MET A 1 -3.40 20.76 -8.23
N ALA A 2 -4.39 21.41 -7.60
CA ALA A 2 -4.14 22.51 -6.67
C ALA A 2 -3.74 21.96 -5.29
N ILE A 3 -2.96 22.73 -4.52
CA ILE A 3 -2.64 22.38 -3.14
C ILE A 3 -3.84 22.73 -2.24
N ASP A 4 -4.32 21.76 -1.48
CA ASP A 4 -5.41 21.90 -0.53
C ASP A 4 -4.88 21.77 0.92
N PRO A 5 -5.18 22.72 1.83
CA PRO A 5 -4.85 22.60 3.24
C PRO A 5 -5.38 21.34 3.93
N GLU A 6 -6.46 20.73 3.42
CA GLU A 6 -7.03 19.49 3.97
C GLU A 6 -6.01 18.36 3.99
N TYR A 7 -5.03 18.35 3.08
CA TYR A 7 -3.97 17.35 3.04
C TYR A 7 -3.18 17.24 4.35
N LEU A 8 -3.15 18.30 5.16
CA LEU A 8 -2.43 18.35 6.43
C LEU A 8 -3.14 17.60 7.57
N ASN A 9 -4.43 17.27 7.39
CA ASN A 9 -5.25 16.56 8.37
C ASN A 9 -5.11 15.03 8.27
N HIS A 10 -4.39 14.53 7.28
CA HIS A 10 -4.31 13.10 6.99
C HIS A 10 -2.89 12.54 7.18
N GLN A 11 -2.81 11.39 7.85
CA GLN A 11 -1.55 10.66 7.97
C GLN A 11 -1.15 10.00 6.64
N PHE A 12 -2.12 9.50 5.87
CA PHE A 12 -1.88 8.80 4.61
C PHE A 12 -2.58 9.54 3.48
N LEU A 13 -1.81 10.04 2.52
CA LEU A 13 -2.27 10.67 1.30
C LEU A 13 -1.98 9.75 0.13
N TYR A 14 -3.01 9.46 -0.66
CA TYR A 14 -2.92 8.62 -1.84
C TYR A 14 -3.16 9.44 -3.09
N VAL A 15 -2.16 9.44 -3.97
CA VAL A 15 -2.17 10.11 -5.26
C VAL A 15 -2.23 9.04 -6.35
N PRO A 16 -3.44 8.67 -6.83
CA PRO A 16 -3.61 7.60 -7.80
C PRO A 16 -2.99 7.95 -9.15
N TRP A 17 -2.60 6.93 -9.91
CA TRP A 17 -2.25 7.15 -11.30
C TRP A 17 -3.54 7.27 -12.15
N VAL A 18 -3.63 8.37 -12.91
CA VAL A 18 -4.74 8.67 -13.82
C VAL A 18 -4.19 8.67 -15.25
N GLY A 19 -4.57 7.65 -16.03
CA GLY A 19 -3.91 7.31 -17.29
C GLY A 19 -4.40 8.04 -18.54
N ASP A 20 -5.48 8.81 -18.43
CA ASP A 20 -6.04 9.57 -19.55
C ASP A 20 -5.36 10.93 -19.76
N GLY A 21 -4.39 11.28 -18.91
CA GLY A 21 -3.64 12.54 -18.98
C GLY A 21 -4.46 13.78 -18.60
N THR A 22 -5.70 13.61 -18.12
CA THR A 22 -6.58 14.73 -17.73
C THR A 22 -6.08 15.42 -16.46
N ILE A 23 -5.40 14.66 -15.58
CA ILE A 23 -4.85 15.15 -14.32
C ILE A 23 -3.39 14.70 -14.23
N ASP A 24 -2.48 15.66 -14.12
CA ASP A 24 -1.08 15.39 -13.79
C ASP A 24 -0.96 15.06 -12.29
N THR A 25 -1.03 13.77 -11.98
CA THR A 25 -0.91 13.25 -10.61
C THR A 25 0.55 13.05 -10.20
N VAL A 26 1.50 13.05 -11.13
CA VAL A 26 2.93 12.90 -10.86
C VAL A 26 3.49 14.20 -10.29
N GLU A 27 3.44 15.28 -11.06
CA GLU A 27 3.92 16.60 -10.61
C GLU A 27 3.07 17.13 -9.46
N GLY A 28 1.76 16.88 -9.51
CA GLY A 28 0.86 17.20 -8.40
C GLY A 28 1.22 16.46 -7.12
N GLY A 29 1.49 15.15 -7.19
CA GLY A 29 1.89 14.35 -6.03
C GLY A 29 3.23 14.79 -5.43
N LYS A 30 4.19 15.19 -6.27
CA LYS A 30 5.46 15.80 -5.84
C LYS A 30 5.22 17.07 -5.04
N ALA A 31 4.41 17.98 -5.59
CA ALA A 31 4.08 19.26 -4.97
C ALA A 31 3.38 19.06 -3.61
N ILE A 32 2.43 18.12 -3.53
CA ILE A 32 1.75 17.76 -2.27
C ILE A 32 2.75 17.25 -1.23
N GLY A 33 3.62 16.30 -1.60
CA GLY A 33 4.62 15.75 -0.69
C GLY A 33 5.56 16.82 -0.11
N LEU A 34 6.03 17.75 -0.96
CA LEU A 34 6.88 18.86 -0.54
C LEU A 34 6.13 19.88 0.32
N TYR A 35 4.88 20.17 -0.02
CA TYR A 35 4.02 21.07 0.77
C TYR A 35 3.80 20.54 2.18
N VAL A 36 3.43 19.27 2.32
CA VAL A 36 3.23 18.61 3.63
C VAL A 36 4.53 18.66 4.45
N ALA A 37 5.66 18.30 3.85
CA ALA A 37 6.96 18.36 4.52
C ALA A 37 7.34 19.78 4.97
N GLN A 38 7.08 20.78 4.13
CA GLN A 38 7.31 22.19 4.44
C GLN A 38 6.43 22.66 5.61
N HIS A 39 5.15 22.30 5.63
CA HIS A 39 4.23 22.65 6.71
C HIS A 39 4.73 22.14 8.06
N PHE A 40 5.11 20.87 8.11
CA PHE A 40 5.65 20.25 9.33
C PHE A 40 7.12 20.62 9.61
N LYS A 41 7.76 21.44 8.75
CA LYS A 41 9.16 21.87 8.86
C LYS A 41 10.15 20.70 8.97
N VAL A 42 9.83 19.59 8.31
CA VAL A 42 10.67 18.40 8.26
C VAL A 42 11.28 18.24 6.89
N ARG A 43 12.47 17.65 6.85
CA ARG A 43 13.08 17.23 5.59
C ARG A 43 12.47 15.89 5.17
N PRO A 44 11.78 15.79 4.01
CA PRO A 44 11.13 14.55 3.64
C PRO A 44 12.16 13.48 3.26
N THR A 45 11.79 12.22 3.48
CA THR A 45 12.50 11.06 2.91
C THR A 45 11.80 10.62 1.64
N ILE A 46 12.55 10.47 0.55
CA ILE A 46 12.05 9.95 -0.71
C ILE A 46 12.19 8.43 -0.70
N LEU A 47 11.08 7.71 -0.87
CA LEU A 47 11.05 6.26 -0.97
C LEU A 47 10.71 5.87 -2.41
N THR A 48 11.64 5.25 -3.15
CA THR A 48 11.44 4.91 -4.56
C THR A 48 12.21 3.65 -4.97
N VAL A 49 11.99 3.11 -6.17
CA VAL A 49 12.63 1.85 -6.60
C VAL A 49 14.15 1.97 -6.66
N GLN A 50 14.64 3.03 -7.29
CA GLN A 50 16.07 3.29 -7.50
C GLN A 50 16.38 4.77 -7.31
N LYS A 51 17.61 5.10 -6.89
CA LYS A 51 18.03 6.48 -6.65
C LYS A 51 17.89 7.37 -7.89
N GLN A 52 18.08 6.80 -9.09
CA GLN A 52 17.94 7.50 -10.36
C GLN A 52 16.52 8.07 -10.55
N ASN A 53 15.48 7.37 -10.10
CA ASN A 53 14.09 7.85 -10.17
C ASN A 53 13.88 9.16 -9.41
N ALA A 54 14.61 9.37 -8.30
CA ALA A 54 14.57 10.61 -7.55
C ALA A 54 15.45 11.70 -8.19
N ASN A 55 16.62 11.33 -8.71
CA ASN A 55 17.59 12.28 -9.27
C ASN A 55 17.08 13.06 -10.50
N TYR A 56 16.04 12.57 -11.19
CA TYR A 56 15.41 13.33 -12.29
C TYR A 56 14.70 14.60 -11.81
N HIS A 57 14.40 14.72 -10.52
CA HIS A 57 13.70 15.86 -9.94
C HIS A 57 14.67 16.69 -9.10
N ARG A 58 14.86 17.96 -9.47
CA ARG A 58 15.78 18.88 -8.78
C ARG A 58 15.38 19.11 -7.33
N GLU A 59 14.08 19.07 -7.05
CA GLU A 59 13.48 19.27 -5.73
C GLU A 59 13.80 18.11 -4.78
N PHE A 60 14.13 16.94 -5.31
CA PHE A 60 14.60 15.80 -4.53
C PHE A 60 16.12 15.79 -4.35
N ASP A 61 16.84 16.72 -4.99
CA ASP A 61 18.28 16.79 -4.86
C ASP A 61 18.69 16.98 -3.39
N LYS A 62 19.76 16.29 -3.01
CA LYS A 62 20.30 16.22 -1.66
C LYS A 62 19.39 15.58 -0.60
N LEU A 63 18.10 15.35 -0.85
CA LEU A 63 17.20 14.70 0.11
C LEU A 63 17.65 13.27 0.43
N ASN A 64 17.20 12.74 1.56
CA ASN A 64 17.42 11.34 1.90
C ASN A 64 16.60 10.45 0.95
N VAL A 65 17.27 9.58 0.19
CA VAL A 65 16.61 8.65 -0.76
C VAL A 65 16.79 7.23 -0.26
N VAL A 66 15.67 6.59 0.08
CA VAL A 66 15.59 5.18 0.42
C VAL A 66 15.12 4.41 -0.81
N THR A 67 15.84 3.34 -1.13
CA THR A 67 15.55 2.49 -2.29
C THR A 67 15.20 1.07 -1.88
N GLU A 68 14.85 0.20 -2.82
CA GLU A 68 14.71 -1.24 -2.52
C GLU A 68 15.98 -1.81 -1.88
N ARG A 69 17.16 -1.45 -2.43
CA ARG A 69 18.44 -2.06 -2.06
C ARG A 69 19.14 -1.39 -0.88
N SER A 70 18.78 -0.16 -0.54
CA SER A 70 19.51 0.63 0.46
C SER A 70 18.64 1.61 1.22
N GLY A 71 19.15 2.08 2.36
CA GLY A 71 18.49 3.09 3.19
C GLY A 71 17.45 2.50 4.15
N PHE A 72 17.12 3.32 5.15
CA PHE A 72 16.20 3.05 6.23
C PHE A 72 15.23 4.23 6.37
N ILE A 73 13.97 3.94 6.69
CA ILE A 73 12.96 4.97 6.97
C ILE A 73 12.90 5.15 8.48
N GLY A 74 13.13 6.39 8.95
CA GLY A 74 12.95 6.76 10.35
C GLY A 74 11.49 6.80 10.79
N GLU A 75 11.26 7.29 12.01
CA GLU A 75 9.93 7.49 12.58
C GLU A 75 9.59 8.98 12.63
N ASN A 76 8.30 9.31 12.68
CA ASN A 76 7.74 10.65 12.90
C ASN A 76 8.15 11.71 11.86
N GLY A 77 8.42 11.30 10.61
CA GLY A 77 8.73 12.18 9.49
C GLY A 77 7.67 12.17 8.39
N VAL A 78 7.97 12.87 7.30
CA VAL A 78 7.20 12.81 6.04
C VAL A 78 7.95 11.93 5.05
N VAL A 79 7.26 10.94 4.50
CA VAL A 79 7.77 10.05 3.47
C VAL A 79 7.00 10.30 2.17
N ILE A 80 7.73 10.68 1.12
CA ILE A 80 7.19 10.74 -0.23
C ILE A 80 7.50 9.38 -0.88
N ALA A 81 6.51 8.51 -0.91
CA ALA A 81 6.59 7.22 -1.60
C ALA A 81 6.37 7.45 -3.09
N TRP A 82 7.48 7.67 -3.79
CA TRP A 82 7.52 8.15 -5.17
C TRP A 82 7.59 6.99 -6.16
N CYS A 83 6.47 6.72 -6.83
CA CYS A 83 6.31 5.64 -7.80
C CYS A 83 6.89 4.31 -7.28
N PRO A 84 6.51 3.86 -6.06
CA PRO A 84 7.17 2.74 -5.44
C PRO A 84 6.67 1.40 -6.00
N THR A 85 7.45 0.35 -5.79
CA THR A 85 6.99 -1.05 -5.88
C THR A 85 6.47 -1.50 -4.52
N ARG A 86 5.71 -2.60 -4.48
CA ARG A 86 5.32 -3.23 -3.20
C ARG A 86 6.53 -3.59 -2.32
N LYS A 87 7.65 -3.95 -2.95
CA LYS A 87 8.89 -4.31 -2.26
C LYS A 87 9.52 -3.16 -1.51
N VAL A 88 9.65 -1.98 -2.12
CA VAL A 88 10.22 -0.83 -1.40
C VAL A 88 9.28 -0.34 -0.30
N MET A 89 7.97 -0.47 -0.51
CA MET A 89 6.95 -0.10 0.48
C MET A 89 6.98 -0.94 1.76
N GLN A 90 7.53 -2.16 1.73
CA GLN A 90 7.70 -2.97 2.94
C GLN A 90 8.54 -2.28 4.03
N LYS A 91 9.40 -1.31 3.66
CA LYS A 91 10.19 -0.53 4.61
C LYS A 91 9.36 0.45 5.44
N LEU A 92 8.12 0.72 5.02
CA LEU A 92 7.27 1.78 5.55
C LEU A 92 6.10 1.29 6.41
N TYR A 93 5.57 0.09 6.17
CA TYR A 93 4.25 -0.30 6.69
C TYR A 93 4.10 -0.29 8.23
N ASP A 94 5.15 -0.60 8.97
CA ASP A 94 5.12 -0.58 10.44
C ASP A 94 5.69 0.73 11.03
N ARG A 95 5.90 1.76 10.20
CA ARG A 95 6.48 3.05 10.59
C ARG A 95 5.40 4.09 10.83
N LYS A 96 5.59 4.91 11.86
CA LYS A 96 4.73 6.05 12.21
C LYS A 96 5.19 7.30 11.47
N ASN A 97 4.89 7.38 10.18
CA ASN A 97 5.17 8.56 9.36
C ASN A 97 3.89 9.10 8.74
N ILE A 98 3.95 10.36 8.29
CA ILE A 98 3.01 10.88 7.29
C ILE A 98 3.50 10.39 5.92
N VAL A 99 2.63 9.79 5.14
CA VAL A 99 2.99 9.18 3.86
C VAL A 99 2.23 9.85 2.74
N VAL A 100 2.96 10.35 1.74
CA VAL A 100 2.40 10.77 0.46
C VAL A 100 2.78 9.74 -0.58
N MET A 101 1.82 8.91 -0.96
CA MET A 101 1.97 7.85 -1.96
C MET A 101 1.64 8.38 -3.34
N VAL A 102 2.63 8.42 -4.23
CA VAL A 102 2.45 8.76 -5.64
C VAL A 102 2.51 7.47 -6.45
N GLU A 103 1.35 7.01 -6.91
CA GLU A 103 1.21 5.75 -7.63
C GLU A 103 1.77 5.85 -9.06
N TRP A 104 2.27 4.72 -9.56
CA TRP A 104 2.67 4.52 -10.96
C TRP A 104 1.97 3.29 -11.55
N PRO A 105 1.70 3.21 -12.88
CA PRO A 105 0.97 2.10 -13.50
C PRO A 105 1.50 0.70 -13.21
N SER A 106 2.80 0.57 -12.94
CA SER A 106 3.44 -0.72 -12.75
C SER A 106 2.96 -1.46 -11.51
N ASP A 107 2.57 -0.72 -10.46
CA ASP A 107 2.12 -1.27 -9.19
C ASP A 107 0.94 -0.47 -8.65
N ARG A 108 -0.20 -1.15 -8.50
CA ARG A 108 -1.43 -0.52 -7.98
C ARG A 108 -1.49 -0.61 -6.45
N PHE A 109 -1.82 0.51 -5.82
CA PHE A 109 -1.87 0.73 -4.37
C PHE A 109 -3.26 1.15 -3.87
N ASP A 110 -4.31 1.10 -4.68
CA ASP A 110 -5.71 1.29 -4.24
C ASP A 110 -6.08 0.41 -3.03
N ALA A 111 -5.69 -0.87 -3.04
CA ALA A 111 -5.91 -1.77 -1.92
C ALA A 111 -5.18 -1.31 -0.64
N TRP A 112 -3.97 -0.76 -0.77
CA TRP A 112 -3.21 -0.23 0.37
C TRP A 112 -3.90 1.01 0.91
N ALA A 113 -4.31 1.91 0.02
CA ALA A 113 -5.00 3.14 0.37
C ALA A 113 -6.30 2.84 1.13
N ARG A 114 -7.10 1.86 0.69
CA ARG A 114 -8.29 1.39 1.41
C ARG A 114 -7.96 0.80 2.78
N LEU A 115 -6.91 -0.01 2.88
CA LEU A 115 -6.53 -0.68 4.13
C LEU A 115 -6.04 0.27 5.22
N VAL A 116 -5.37 1.37 4.84
CA VAL A 116 -4.84 2.35 5.80
C VAL A 116 -5.75 3.56 6.00
N GLY A 117 -6.90 3.62 5.32
CA GLY A 117 -7.77 4.80 5.38
C GLY A 117 -7.13 6.03 4.74
N ALA A 118 -6.42 5.86 3.63
CA ALA A 118 -5.73 6.97 2.97
C ALA A 118 -6.72 7.94 2.32
N TYR A 119 -6.44 9.23 2.41
CA TYR A 119 -7.18 10.27 1.71
C TYR A 119 -6.76 10.29 0.24
N ASN A 120 -7.70 10.05 -0.67
CA ASN A 120 -7.48 10.10 -2.10
C ASN A 120 -7.54 11.56 -2.56
N VAL A 121 -6.40 12.10 -2.99
CA VAL A 121 -6.27 13.53 -3.32
C VAL A 121 -7.05 13.93 -4.59
N VAL A 122 -7.43 12.97 -5.42
CA VAL A 122 -8.19 13.22 -6.66
C VAL A 122 -9.69 13.23 -6.38
N THR A 123 -10.18 12.30 -5.57
CA THR A 123 -11.62 12.22 -5.25
C THR A 123 -12.01 13.06 -4.04
N GLY A 124 -11.06 13.41 -3.18
CA GLY A 124 -11.31 14.14 -1.94
C GLY A 124 -11.90 13.28 -0.82
N GLU A 125 -11.81 11.96 -0.92
CA GLU A 125 -12.45 11.01 -0.02
C GLU A 125 -11.45 10.13 0.71
N ILE A 126 -11.77 9.77 1.96
CA ILE A 126 -11.04 8.74 2.70
C ILE A 126 -11.42 7.38 2.14
N MET A 127 -10.43 6.63 1.65
CA MET A 127 -10.63 5.30 1.10
C MET A 127 -10.93 4.31 2.22
N SER A 128 -11.79 3.34 1.95
CA SER A 128 -12.15 2.30 2.93
C SER A 128 -12.26 0.94 2.26
N THR A 129 -11.95 -0.11 3.01
CA THR A 129 -12.20 -1.49 2.59
C THR A 129 -13.67 -1.89 2.78
N GLY A 130 -14.41 -1.18 3.64
CA GLY A 130 -15.77 -1.56 4.04
C GLY A 130 -15.85 -2.84 4.88
N LEU A 131 -14.70 -3.39 5.33
CA LEU A 131 -14.66 -4.60 6.14
C LEU A 131 -15.19 -4.32 7.55
N ASP A 132 -16.12 -5.14 8.01
CA ASP A 132 -16.55 -5.17 9.40
C ASP A 132 -15.54 -5.93 10.29
N GLU A 133 -15.84 -6.03 11.59
CA GLU A 133 -14.98 -6.70 12.56
C GLU A 133 -14.77 -8.19 12.24
N ALA A 134 -15.80 -8.88 11.75
CA ALA A 134 -15.73 -10.29 11.41
C ALA A 134 -14.83 -10.53 10.19
N ALA A 135 -15.01 -9.71 9.14
CA ALA A 135 -14.19 -9.74 7.94
C ALA A 135 -12.73 -9.36 8.24
N MET A 136 -12.50 -8.34 9.07
CA MET A 136 -11.14 -7.96 9.48
C MET A 136 -10.45 -9.09 10.26
N LYS A 137 -11.17 -9.76 11.18
CA LYS A 137 -10.64 -10.90 11.92
C LYS A 137 -10.29 -12.08 11.00
N ALA A 138 -11.10 -12.36 9.99
CA ALA A 138 -10.80 -13.39 8.99
C ALA A 138 -9.54 -13.02 8.18
N LEU A 139 -9.42 -11.75 7.77
CA LEU A 139 -8.25 -11.22 7.06
C LEU A 139 -6.96 -11.31 7.90
N GLU A 140 -7.03 -10.97 9.19
CA GLU A 140 -5.94 -11.18 10.15
C GLU A 140 -5.57 -12.65 10.30
N GLY A 141 -6.58 -13.53 10.36
CA GLY A 141 -6.41 -14.98 10.37
C GLY A 141 -5.60 -15.48 9.19
N ILE A 142 -5.91 -15.05 7.96
CA ILE A 142 -5.16 -15.41 6.74
C ILE A 142 -3.66 -15.08 6.89
N VAL A 143 -3.34 -13.90 7.41
CA VAL A 143 -1.96 -13.44 7.62
C VAL A 143 -1.28 -14.18 8.77
N TRP A 144 -2.02 -14.53 9.81
CA TRP A 144 -1.54 -15.35 10.92
C TRP A 144 -1.07 -16.72 10.45
N GLU A 145 -1.89 -17.43 9.65
CA GLU A 145 -1.52 -18.72 9.05
C GLU A 145 -0.27 -18.60 8.15
N GLY A 146 -0.07 -17.41 7.56
CA GLY A 146 1.11 -17.06 6.79
C GLY A 146 2.40 -16.83 7.57
N TYR A 147 2.46 -17.09 8.87
CA TYR A 147 3.67 -16.86 9.68
C TYR A 147 4.91 -17.54 9.08
N ASN A 148 4.76 -18.77 8.56
CA ASN A 148 5.83 -19.52 7.88
C ASN A 148 5.82 -19.33 6.35
N GLY A 149 5.24 -18.24 5.85
CA GLY A 149 5.13 -17.94 4.43
C GLY A 149 4.32 -18.97 3.64
N TRP A 150 3.24 -19.49 4.25
CA TRP A 150 2.31 -20.49 3.68
C TRP A 150 3.04 -21.70 3.07
N SER A 151 4.05 -22.20 3.78
CA SER A 151 4.92 -23.26 3.28
C SER A 151 4.40 -24.67 3.60
N ARG A 152 3.47 -24.80 4.54
CA ARG A 152 2.94 -26.09 4.99
C ARG A 152 1.52 -26.32 4.48
N GLU A 153 1.18 -27.60 4.35
CA GLU A 153 -0.17 -28.01 3.96
C GLU A 153 -1.24 -27.59 4.99
N THR A 154 -0.91 -27.58 6.28
CA THR A 154 -1.81 -27.08 7.32
C THR A 154 -2.11 -25.59 7.13
N ASP A 155 -1.10 -24.77 6.82
CA ASP A 155 -1.26 -23.33 6.54
C ASP A 155 -2.25 -23.14 5.39
N ARG A 156 -2.15 -23.97 4.34
CA ARG A 156 -3.06 -23.95 3.19
C ARG A 156 -4.50 -24.24 3.61
N ILE A 157 -4.73 -25.33 4.36
CA ILE A 157 -6.07 -25.73 4.81
C ILE A 157 -6.71 -24.65 5.66
N LEU A 158 -5.98 -24.11 6.64
CA LEU A 158 -6.48 -23.06 7.52
C LEU A 158 -6.71 -21.74 6.78
N THR A 159 -5.82 -21.37 5.85
CA THR A 159 -6.01 -20.18 5.01
C THR A 159 -7.28 -20.30 4.17
N LEU A 160 -7.56 -21.46 3.58
CA LEU A 160 -8.81 -21.68 2.84
C LEU A 160 -10.05 -21.57 3.72
N ALA A 161 -9.98 -22.01 4.98
CA ALA A 161 -11.07 -21.82 5.93
C ALA A 161 -11.30 -20.32 6.23
N ARG A 162 -10.23 -19.56 6.51
CA ARG A 162 -10.33 -18.10 6.74
C ARG A 162 -10.82 -17.34 5.51
N LEU A 163 -10.45 -17.78 4.31
CA LEU A 163 -10.95 -17.20 3.07
C LEU A 163 -12.46 -17.40 2.90
N ARG A 164 -13.02 -18.54 3.34
CA ARG A 164 -14.47 -18.76 3.37
C ARG A 164 -15.15 -17.85 4.40
N GLU A 165 -14.59 -17.75 5.61
CA GLU A 165 -15.12 -16.83 6.63
C GLU A 165 -15.14 -15.38 6.12
N LEU A 166 -14.07 -14.95 5.44
CA LEU A 166 -13.98 -13.62 4.84
C LEU A 166 -15.02 -13.40 3.73
N ASP A 167 -15.27 -14.42 2.91
CA ASP A 167 -16.24 -14.37 1.81
C ASP A 167 -17.69 -14.42 2.30
N GLU A 168 -17.98 -15.24 3.31
CA GLU A 168 -19.27 -15.30 4.00
C GLU A 168 -19.63 -13.98 4.66
N ALA A 169 -18.63 -13.25 5.17
CA ALA A 169 -18.78 -11.88 5.67
C ALA A 169 -18.89 -10.82 4.55
N GLY A 170 -18.87 -11.22 3.27
CA GLY A 170 -18.93 -10.29 2.13
C GLY A 170 -17.65 -9.46 1.91
N GLY A 171 -16.56 -9.79 2.61
CA GLY A 171 -15.33 -9.00 2.63
C GLY A 171 -14.23 -9.48 1.70
N TYR A 172 -14.45 -10.55 0.92
CA TYR A 172 -13.40 -11.09 0.05
C TYR A 172 -13.10 -10.17 -1.14
N ASP A 173 -11.90 -9.59 -1.11
CA ASP A 173 -11.26 -8.95 -2.26
C ASP A 173 -9.81 -9.46 -2.37
N ARG A 174 -9.45 -10.01 -3.53
CA ARG A 174 -8.12 -10.59 -3.78
C ARG A 174 -7.00 -9.59 -3.53
N ASN A 175 -7.15 -8.36 -4.01
CA ASN A 175 -6.12 -7.33 -3.91
C ASN A 175 -5.96 -6.86 -2.46
N ILE A 176 -7.06 -6.76 -1.71
CA ILE A 176 -7.04 -6.48 -0.27
C ILE A 176 -6.27 -7.57 0.49
N VAL A 177 -6.57 -8.84 0.23
CA VAL A 177 -5.89 -9.97 0.90
C VAL A 177 -4.39 -9.95 0.61
N LEU A 178 -4.00 -9.83 -0.65
CA LEU A 178 -2.58 -9.80 -1.05
C LEU A 178 -1.85 -8.58 -0.48
N GLN A 179 -2.48 -7.41 -0.51
CA GLN A 179 -1.87 -6.19 -0.01
C GLN A 179 -1.72 -6.20 1.51
N TYR A 180 -2.73 -6.67 2.25
CA TYR A 180 -2.64 -6.80 3.71
C TYR A 180 -1.58 -7.83 4.12
N ALA A 181 -1.48 -8.95 3.40
CA ALA A 181 -0.42 -9.92 3.59
C ALA A 181 0.98 -9.31 3.33
N ALA A 182 1.15 -8.57 2.24
CA ALA A 182 2.42 -7.90 1.91
C ALA A 182 2.81 -6.82 2.93
N MET A 183 1.84 -6.26 3.65
CA MET A 183 2.08 -5.32 4.75
C MET A 183 2.65 -5.97 6.00
N LYS A 184 2.42 -7.27 6.19
CA LYS A 184 2.71 -7.99 7.45
C LYS A 184 3.69 -9.14 7.31
N ARG A 185 3.99 -9.57 6.08
CA ARG A 185 4.84 -10.74 5.78
C ARG A 185 5.83 -10.43 4.67
N SER A 186 6.87 -11.25 4.58
CA SER A 186 7.86 -11.17 3.50
C SER A 186 7.21 -11.48 2.14
N LEU A 187 7.60 -10.73 1.10
CA LEU A 187 7.12 -10.98 -0.26
C LEU A 187 7.39 -12.40 -0.76
N THR A 188 8.45 -13.06 -0.30
CA THR A 188 8.79 -14.44 -0.71
C THR A 188 7.68 -15.44 -0.37
N GLY A 189 6.84 -15.16 0.63
CA GLY A 189 5.69 -16.00 0.98
C GLY A 189 4.43 -15.70 0.15
N ILE A 190 4.34 -14.53 -0.47
CA ILE A 190 3.12 -14.06 -1.13
C ILE A 190 2.80 -14.87 -2.39
N ASP A 191 3.80 -15.32 -3.15
CA ASP A 191 3.59 -16.21 -4.30
C ASP A 191 2.86 -17.52 -3.92
N ARG A 192 3.07 -18.01 -2.69
CA ARG A 192 2.35 -19.19 -2.19
C ARG A 192 0.92 -18.82 -1.82
N LEU A 193 0.70 -17.69 -1.16
CA LEU A 193 -0.64 -17.17 -0.89
C LEU A 193 -1.44 -17.00 -2.19
N GLU A 194 -0.84 -16.45 -3.25
CA GLU A 194 -1.48 -16.32 -4.56
C GLU A 194 -1.99 -17.65 -5.12
N LYS A 195 -1.21 -18.73 -4.97
CA LYS A 195 -1.66 -20.07 -5.37
C LYS A 195 -2.86 -20.55 -4.56
N ILE A 196 -2.92 -20.24 -3.27
CA ILE A 196 -4.06 -20.56 -2.40
C ILE A 196 -5.29 -19.76 -2.84
N LEU A 197 -5.14 -18.47 -3.14
CA LEU A 197 -6.23 -17.64 -3.65
C LEU A 197 -6.76 -18.15 -4.99
N ASN A 198 -5.88 -18.55 -5.90
CA ASN A 198 -6.28 -19.16 -7.18
C ASN A 198 -7.10 -20.44 -6.97
N GLN A 199 -6.70 -21.28 -6.02
CA GLN A 199 -7.46 -22.47 -5.64
C GLN A 199 -8.84 -22.11 -5.07
N PHE A 200 -8.90 -21.13 -4.18
CA PHE A 200 -10.15 -20.66 -3.58
C PHE A 200 -11.13 -20.12 -4.64
N GLU A 201 -10.66 -19.23 -5.52
CA GLU A 201 -11.46 -18.66 -6.60
C GLU A 201 -11.95 -19.71 -7.60
N ALA A 202 -11.11 -20.70 -7.94
CA ALA A 202 -11.52 -21.81 -8.78
C ALA A 202 -12.64 -22.64 -8.12
N GLY A 203 -12.54 -22.88 -6.81
CA GLY A 203 -13.59 -23.55 -6.04
C GLY A 203 -14.91 -22.76 -6.02
N ARG A 204 -14.85 -21.43 -5.91
CA ARG A 204 -16.03 -20.57 -5.97
C ARG A 204 -16.76 -20.65 -7.32
N ARG A 205 -16.00 -20.60 -8.42
CA ARG A 205 -16.56 -20.67 -9.79
C ARG A 205 -17.19 -22.03 -10.11
N ALA A 206 -16.81 -23.09 -9.41
CA ALA A 206 -17.40 -24.41 -9.61
C ALA A 206 -18.74 -24.60 -8.89
N VAL A 207 -19.06 -23.73 -7.92
CA VAL A 207 -20.27 -23.80 -7.08
C VAL A 207 -21.28 -22.69 -7.44
N ALA A 208 -20.83 -21.63 -8.12
CA ALA A 208 -21.65 -20.57 -8.68
C ALA A 208 -22.29 -20.98 -10.01
#